data_AF-A0A2D7BWX3-F1
#
_entry.id   AF-A0A2D7BWX3-F1
#
_cell.length_a   1.000
_cell.length_b   1.000
_cell.length_c   1.000
_cell.angle_alpha   90.00
_cell.angle_beta   90.00
_cell.angle_gamma   90.00
#
_symmetry.space_group_name_H-M   'P 1'
#
loop_
_entity.id
_entity.type
_entity.pdbx_description
1 polymer ?
#
loop_
_entity_poly.entity_id
_entity_poly.type
_entity_poly.pdbx_seq_one_letter_code
_entity_poly.pdbx_strand_id
1 'polypeptide(L)'
;MIYMSLKMKSMLMILLMACGAFAGCLGSDDDDKEEDEEETTADEKPAWLDASDAGYTYASNVDNHRSLMKDICDIKSAASSDGGYNFAEAKSIYMDGKNAEKSDGSFRTLAGFAAATGKNHGYDTYYNMTGSVDAHIMAAMDGTGDFDGASDTVRYQGIAKLTANLGMVAYTIHELNSAVAKADAGNVDNDSGAPHNWDEGWAFFHGPDEDWSCSPAYTMKKRGADFGTTTNDVSNALSASEAAMVSGLAALQTEDAAGYNAAVDTVMKNVIITYSQAVLKYTSKMDSNDTAEKYQAEGYAFWKTMEAYAAPHMHDGCYNMAVGHKVMMMGEIDASACDAFIWTNASQDPNGTNDTCYNTVNHMVSTDAVDEAGCDGYTSMYYQDNYAATLMNNVLDLTDATQLGTSYDVTAWLQPVWDHYGITAEDIGSM
;
A
#
# COMPACT_ATOMS: atom_id res chain seq x y z
N MET A 1 9.15 -13.49 39.29
CA MET A 1 8.71 -12.09 39.20
C MET A 1 9.90 -11.27 38.70
N ILE A 2 10.01 -11.12 37.39
CA ILE A 2 10.63 -10.02 36.64
C ILE A 2 9.94 -10.13 35.27
N TYR A 3 8.94 -9.28 35.06
CA TYR A 3 8.28 -9.08 33.78
C TYR A 3 9.29 -8.33 32.90
N MET A 4 9.80 -8.98 31.86
CA MET A 4 10.54 -8.28 30.81
C MET A 4 9.50 -7.75 29.81
N SER A 5 9.47 -6.42 29.70
CA SER A 5 8.52 -5.62 28.93
C SER A 5 8.40 -6.09 27.48
N LEU A 6 7.16 -6.35 27.04
CA LEU A 6 6.74 -6.66 25.66
C LEU A 6 6.95 -5.50 24.66
N LYS A 7 7.54 -4.36 25.05
CA LYS A 7 7.65 -3.15 24.21
C LYS A 7 8.88 -3.08 23.27
N MET A 8 9.48 -4.20 22.88
CA MET A 8 10.73 -4.19 22.10
C MET A 8 10.67 -5.02 20.80
N LYS A 9 9.48 -5.12 20.18
CA LYS A 9 9.30 -5.76 18.86
C LYS A 9 8.97 -4.79 17.71
N SER A 10 8.85 -3.48 17.94
CA SER A 10 8.57 -2.49 16.87
C SER A 10 9.81 -1.74 16.36
N MET A 11 11.01 -2.32 16.44
CA MET A 11 12.17 -1.78 15.71
C MET A 11 12.29 -2.52 14.39
N LEU A 12 11.81 -1.87 13.33
CA LEU A 12 12.54 -1.68 12.09
C LEU A 12 13.47 -2.85 11.74
N MET A 13 12.95 -3.87 11.03
CA MET A 13 13.78 -4.79 10.25
C MET A 13 14.33 -4.07 9.02
N ILE A 14 15.10 -3.00 9.26
CA ILE A 14 16.27 -2.68 8.45
C ILE A 14 17.35 -3.63 8.95
N LEU A 15 17.44 -4.80 8.33
CA LEU A 15 18.65 -5.60 8.39
C LEU A 15 18.95 -6.22 7.02
N LEU A 16 19.94 -5.61 6.36
CA LEU A 16 20.72 -6.07 5.21
C LEU A 16 20.04 -6.17 3.84
N MET A 17 20.01 -5.04 3.12
CA MET A 17 20.60 -4.96 1.77
C MET A 17 21.38 -3.66 1.62
N ALA A 18 22.47 -3.54 2.37
CA ALA A 18 23.57 -2.66 2.00
C ALA A 18 24.29 -3.28 0.78
N CYS A 19 23.73 -3.08 -0.42
CA CYS A 19 24.33 -3.15 -1.75
C CYS A 19 23.19 -3.01 -2.79
N GLY A 20 22.68 -1.80 -2.99
CA GLY A 20 21.64 -1.55 -4.00
C GLY A 20 21.31 -0.07 -4.20
N ALA A 21 21.36 0.74 -3.13
CA ALA A 21 21.09 2.17 -3.19
C ALA A 21 22.16 3.01 -3.94
N PHE A 22 23.20 2.37 -4.51
CA PHE A 22 24.21 3.03 -5.34
C PHE A 22 24.12 2.72 -6.84
N ALA A 23 23.13 1.93 -7.29
CA ALA A 23 23.04 1.50 -8.69
C ALA A 23 21.94 2.20 -9.52
N GLY A 24 21.34 3.28 -9.00
CA GLY A 24 20.33 4.08 -9.71
C GLY A 24 20.81 5.45 -10.21
N CYS A 25 22.06 5.85 -9.91
CA CYS A 25 22.60 7.17 -10.26
C CYS A 25 23.88 7.10 -11.12
N LEU A 26 24.05 6.01 -11.89
CA LEU A 26 25.13 5.89 -12.87
C LEU A 26 24.57 5.31 -14.18
N GLY A 27 23.77 6.12 -14.87
CA GLY A 27 23.83 6.10 -16.33
C GLY A 27 25.21 6.62 -16.72
N SER A 28 25.99 5.79 -17.40
CA SER A 28 27.32 6.16 -17.88
C SER A 28 27.19 7.22 -18.96
N ASP A 29 27.71 8.41 -18.71
CA ASP A 29 28.23 9.30 -19.75
C ASP A 29 29.59 9.83 -19.27
N ASP A 30 30.64 9.34 -19.92
CA ASP A 30 31.96 9.97 -19.92
C ASP A 30 31.80 11.38 -20.50
N ASP A 31 32.18 12.42 -19.75
CA ASP A 31 32.87 13.58 -20.31
C ASP A 31 33.41 14.47 -19.17
N ASP A 32 34.69 14.27 -18.86
CA ASP A 32 35.53 15.27 -18.21
C ASP A 32 35.59 16.52 -19.11
N LYS A 33 34.74 17.51 -18.86
CA LYS A 33 34.98 18.90 -19.29
C LYS A 33 34.49 19.90 -18.25
N GLU A 34 35.46 20.60 -17.67
CA GLU A 34 35.27 21.96 -17.17
C GLU A 34 34.77 22.82 -18.33
N GLU A 35 33.48 23.16 -18.36
CA GLU A 35 32.95 24.19 -19.24
C GLU A 35 32.07 25.16 -18.44
N ASP A 36 32.34 26.43 -18.70
CA ASP A 36 31.85 27.62 -18.03
C ASP A 36 30.31 27.69 -17.94
N GLU A 37 29.85 28.35 -16.87
CA GLU A 37 28.46 28.78 -16.66
C GLU A 37 27.96 29.62 -17.85
N GLU A 38 27.43 28.98 -18.89
CA GLU A 38 26.52 29.60 -19.84
C GLU A 38 25.08 29.37 -19.35
N GLU A 39 24.48 30.47 -18.89
CA GLU A 39 23.08 30.63 -18.49
C GLU A 39 22.17 30.29 -19.68
N THR A 40 21.94 29.01 -19.94
CA THR A 40 20.93 28.55 -20.88
C THR A 40 19.57 28.62 -20.22
N THR A 41 18.71 29.48 -20.78
CA THR A 41 17.31 29.74 -20.46
C THR A 41 16.63 28.65 -19.63
N ALA A 42 16.23 29.01 -18.41
CA ALA A 42 15.34 28.21 -17.58
C ALA A 42 14.15 27.73 -18.42
N ASP A 43 13.93 26.41 -18.48
CA ASP A 43 12.68 25.83 -18.95
C ASP A 43 11.53 26.61 -18.32
N GLU A 44 10.66 27.19 -19.15
CA GLU A 44 9.61 28.08 -18.66
C GLU A 44 8.62 27.22 -17.86
N LYS A 45 8.75 27.26 -16.53
CA LYS A 45 7.88 26.58 -15.57
C LYS A 45 6.43 26.67 -16.05
N PRO A 46 5.72 25.54 -16.25
CA PRO A 46 4.33 25.59 -16.69
C PRO A 46 3.52 26.54 -15.82
N ALA A 47 2.81 27.48 -16.44
CA ALA A 47 2.14 28.58 -15.73
C ALA A 47 1.06 28.14 -14.73
N TRP A 48 0.69 26.85 -14.76
CA TRP A 48 -0.26 26.22 -13.86
C TRP A 48 0.39 25.60 -12.63
N LEU A 49 1.73 25.50 -12.56
CA LEU A 49 2.42 24.98 -11.39
C LEU A 49 2.68 26.10 -10.38
N ASP A 50 2.06 26.01 -9.22
CA ASP A 50 2.29 26.95 -8.12
C ASP A 50 3.64 26.71 -7.43
N ALA A 51 4.05 27.66 -6.57
CA ALA A 51 5.26 27.53 -5.74
C ALA A 51 5.06 26.60 -4.52
N SER A 52 3.81 26.28 -4.20
CA SER A 52 3.39 25.45 -3.08
C SER A 52 2.05 24.81 -3.42
N ASP A 53 1.79 23.59 -2.95
CA ASP A 53 0.50 22.91 -3.10
C ASP A 53 -0.05 22.54 -1.73
N ALA A 54 -1.33 22.78 -1.46
CA ALA A 54 -1.98 22.52 -0.16
C ALA A 54 -1.17 22.91 1.09
N GLY A 55 -0.46 24.04 1.04
CA GLY A 55 0.33 24.56 2.16
C GLY A 55 1.71 23.91 2.34
N TYR A 56 2.11 23.00 1.44
CA TYR A 56 3.47 22.45 1.36
C TYR A 56 4.34 23.31 0.46
N THR A 57 5.49 23.75 0.97
CA THR A 57 6.49 24.51 0.20
C THR A 57 7.65 23.61 -0.14
N TYR A 58 7.90 23.42 -1.44
CA TYR A 58 8.98 22.58 -1.94
C TYR A 58 10.36 23.15 -1.58
N ALA A 59 11.29 22.28 -1.21
CA ALA A 59 12.68 22.62 -0.99
C ALA A 59 13.50 22.65 -2.29
N SER A 60 13.02 21.96 -3.33
CA SER A 60 13.69 21.72 -4.61
C SER A 60 12.72 21.79 -5.79
N ASN A 61 13.26 21.80 -7.02
CA ASN A 61 12.44 21.74 -8.22
C ASN A 61 12.04 20.30 -8.56
N VAL A 62 10.77 19.96 -8.36
CA VAL A 62 10.16 18.68 -8.73
C VAL A 62 9.00 18.83 -9.72
N ASP A 63 8.98 19.91 -10.51
CA ASP A 63 7.88 20.24 -11.42
C ASP A 63 7.56 19.13 -12.43
N ASN A 64 8.59 18.41 -12.88
CA ASN A 64 8.42 17.26 -13.78
C ASN A 64 7.69 16.08 -13.08
N HIS A 65 7.95 15.83 -11.78
CA HIS A 65 7.21 14.83 -11.00
C HIS A 65 5.78 15.28 -10.72
N ARG A 66 5.58 16.56 -10.38
CA ARG A 66 4.22 17.13 -10.16
C ARG A 66 3.35 16.97 -11.41
N SER A 67 3.96 17.09 -12.59
CA SER A 67 3.27 16.94 -13.88
C SER A 67 2.72 15.53 -14.16
N LEU A 68 3.23 14.49 -13.47
CA LEU A 68 2.71 13.13 -13.62
C LEU A 68 1.29 12.96 -13.06
N MET A 69 0.86 13.81 -12.13
CA MET A 69 -0.52 13.78 -11.63
C MET A 69 -1.51 14.11 -12.76
N LYS A 70 -1.12 14.98 -13.68
CA LYS A 70 -1.89 15.31 -14.87
C LYS A 70 -2.01 14.10 -15.82
N ASP A 71 -0.94 13.34 -15.99
CA ASP A 71 -0.97 12.06 -16.73
C ASP A 71 -1.97 11.08 -16.09
N ILE A 72 -2.05 11.00 -14.75
CA ILE A 72 -3.05 10.17 -14.07
C ILE A 72 -4.49 10.64 -14.36
N CYS A 73 -4.74 11.95 -14.35
CA CYS A 73 -6.04 12.49 -14.72
C CYS A 73 -6.40 12.16 -16.18
N ASP A 74 -5.44 12.31 -17.11
CA ASP A 74 -5.65 12.02 -18.52
C ASP A 74 -5.88 10.52 -18.77
N ILE A 75 -5.14 9.64 -18.10
CA ILE A 75 -5.36 8.17 -18.13
C ILE A 75 -6.77 7.82 -17.67
N LYS A 76 -7.19 8.37 -16.53
CA LYS A 76 -8.53 8.13 -15.98
C LYS A 76 -9.62 8.62 -16.93
N SER A 77 -9.42 9.78 -17.55
CA SER A 77 -10.35 10.36 -18.53
C SER A 77 -10.46 9.47 -19.77
N ALA A 78 -9.32 9.06 -20.35
CA ALA A 78 -9.26 8.19 -21.52
C ALA A 78 -9.91 6.82 -21.28
N ALA A 79 -9.64 6.21 -20.11
CA ALA A 79 -10.19 4.91 -19.74
C ALA A 79 -11.68 4.96 -19.34
N SER A 80 -12.25 6.15 -19.11
CA SER A 80 -13.64 6.27 -18.65
C SER A 80 -14.66 5.92 -19.73
N SER A 81 -15.88 5.56 -19.30
CA SER A 81 -17.03 5.37 -20.19
C SER A 81 -17.40 6.64 -20.96
N ASP A 82 -17.17 7.82 -20.36
CA ASP A 82 -17.49 9.11 -20.96
C ASP A 82 -16.60 9.39 -22.19
N GLY A 83 -15.37 8.86 -22.17
CA GLY A 83 -14.43 8.84 -23.29
C GLY A 83 -14.62 7.67 -24.26
N GLY A 84 -15.61 6.80 -24.05
CA GLY A 84 -15.86 5.63 -24.88
C GLY A 84 -14.87 4.48 -24.68
N TYR A 85 -14.24 4.37 -23.51
CA TYR A 85 -13.23 3.37 -23.15
C TYR A 85 -12.02 3.33 -24.11
N ASN A 86 -11.25 4.42 -24.15
CA ASN A 86 -10.01 4.47 -24.93
C ASN A 86 -8.82 3.93 -24.12
N PHE A 87 -8.79 2.62 -23.89
CA PHE A 87 -7.70 1.97 -23.14
C PHE A 87 -6.34 2.04 -23.86
N ALA A 88 -6.33 2.15 -25.19
CA ALA A 88 -5.10 2.33 -25.96
C ALA A 88 -4.45 3.69 -25.66
N GLU A 89 -5.23 4.77 -25.61
CA GLU A 89 -4.75 6.09 -25.20
C GLU A 89 -4.30 6.09 -23.73
N ALA A 90 -5.09 5.50 -22.84
CA ALA A 90 -4.72 5.37 -21.42
C ALA A 90 -3.37 4.64 -21.27
N LYS A 91 -3.15 3.56 -22.02
CA LYS A 91 -1.87 2.84 -22.05
C LYS A 91 -0.74 3.67 -22.65
N SER A 92 -0.97 4.41 -23.72
CA SER A 92 0.06 5.28 -24.32
C SER A 92 0.49 6.36 -23.34
N ILE A 93 -0.43 7.04 -22.66
CA ILE A 93 -0.07 8.05 -21.64
C ILE A 93 0.74 7.42 -20.51
N TYR A 94 0.38 6.22 -20.05
CA TYR A 94 1.10 5.51 -19.01
C TYR A 94 2.54 5.13 -19.41
N MET A 95 2.70 4.58 -20.63
CA MET A 95 3.97 4.06 -21.13
C MET A 95 4.90 5.15 -21.64
N ASP A 96 4.34 6.13 -22.35
CA ASP A 96 5.07 7.12 -23.14
C ASP A 96 5.11 8.49 -22.45
N GLY A 97 4.24 8.73 -21.46
CA GLY A 97 4.09 10.03 -20.79
C GLY A 97 3.42 11.07 -21.69
N LYS A 98 2.95 12.18 -21.09
CA LYS A 98 2.33 13.27 -21.87
C LYS A 98 2.58 14.67 -21.34
N ASN A 99 2.63 14.83 -20.01
CA ASN A 99 2.71 16.16 -19.40
C ASN A 99 4.06 16.46 -18.72
N ALA A 100 4.92 15.45 -18.57
CA ALA A 100 6.18 15.51 -17.81
C ALA A 100 7.43 15.51 -18.71
N GLU A 101 7.54 16.49 -19.63
CA GLU A 101 8.66 16.60 -20.59
C GLU A 101 9.98 16.98 -19.92
N LYS A 102 11.06 16.28 -20.27
CA LYS A 102 12.44 16.55 -19.84
C LYS A 102 13.13 17.47 -20.84
N SER A 103 14.29 18.01 -20.46
CA SER A 103 15.09 18.90 -21.30
C SER A 103 15.57 18.26 -22.62
N ASP A 104 15.65 16.93 -22.69
CA ASP A 104 16.00 16.19 -23.91
C ASP A 104 14.80 15.93 -24.85
N GLY A 105 13.62 16.43 -24.50
CA GLY A 105 12.36 16.22 -25.22
C GLY A 105 11.72 14.84 -24.99
N SER A 106 12.31 13.98 -24.16
CA SER A 106 11.68 12.75 -23.69
C SER A 106 10.75 13.04 -22.51
N PHE A 107 9.84 12.13 -22.21
CA PHE A 107 8.93 12.27 -21.06
C PHE A 107 9.37 11.39 -19.88
N ARG A 108 9.08 11.85 -18.66
CA ARG A 108 8.95 10.93 -17.52
C ARG A 108 7.64 10.16 -17.69
N THR A 109 7.65 8.89 -17.31
CA THR A 109 6.52 7.99 -17.55
C THR A 109 6.17 7.24 -16.28
N LEU A 110 4.88 7.02 -16.08
CA LEU A 110 4.37 6.26 -14.94
C LEU A 110 4.87 4.81 -14.99
N ALA A 111 4.97 4.23 -16.20
CA ALA A 111 5.57 2.91 -16.42
C ALA A 111 7.04 2.86 -15.99
N GLY A 112 7.82 3.93 -16.27
CA GLY A 112 9.23 4.00 -15.89
C GLY A 112 9.43 3.97 -14.38
N PHE A 113 8.51 4.57 -13.63
CA PHE A 113 8.46 4.42 -12.18
C PHE A 113 8.06 2.99 -11.82
N ALA A 114 6.93 2.50 -12.36
CA ALA A 114 6.31 1.18 -12.09
C ALA A 114 7.19 -0.06 -12.32
N ALA A 115 8.11 0.00 -13.29
CA ALA A 115 8.94 -1.14 -13.71
C ALA A 115 10.03 -1.56 -12.70
N ALA A 116 10.15 -0.84 -11.58
CA ALA A 116 10.93 -1.16 -10.39
C ALA A 116 12.46 -1.30 -10.53
N THR A 117 13.01 -1.26 -11.75
CA THR A 117 14.46 -1.37 -11.99
C THR A 117 15.20 -0.25 -11.25
N GLY A 118 15.89 -0.60 -10.17
CA GLY A 118 16.61 0.34 -9.30
C GLY A 118 15.75 1.12 -8.30
N LYS A 119 14.45 0.80 -8.15
CA LYS A 119 13.50 1.54 -7.29
C LYS A 119 13.11 0.81 -6.01
N ASN A 120 13.18 -0.52 -5.94
CA ASN A 120 13.08 -1.30 -4.70
C ASN A 120 11.92 -0.90 -3.74
N HIS A 121 10.72 -0.66 -4.27
CA HIS A 121 9.52 -0.52 -3.46
C HIS A 121 9.14 -1.90 -2.86
N GLY A 122 8.66 -1.96 -1.62
CA GLY A 122 8.45 -3.22 -0.88
C GLY A 122 7.60 -4.29 -1.58
N TYR A 123 6.77 -3.88 -2.56
CA TYR A 123 5.94 -4.78 -3.37
C TYR A 123 6.71 -5.84 -4.16
N ASP A 124 7.86 -5.50 -4.76
CA ASP A 124 8.60 -6.46 -5.60
C ASP A 124 9.12 -7.64 -4.77
N THR A 125 9.58 -7.35 -3.56
CA THR A 125 10.01 -8.36 -2.59
C THR A 125 8.82 -9.20 -2.14
N TYR A 126 7.69 -8.55 -1.81
CA TYR A 126 6.47 -9.23 -1.38
C TYR A 126 5.93 -10.19 -2.45
N TYR A 127 5.79 -9.73 -3.70
CA TYR A 127 5.31 -10.54 -4.81
C TYR A 127 6.39 -11.47 -5.40
N ASN A 128 7.65 -11.34 -4.94
CA ASN A 128 8.81 -12.00 -5.51
C ASN A 128 8.87 -11.84 -7.05
N MET A 129 8.62 -10.61 -7.51
CA MET A 129 8.45 -10.26 -8.92
C MET A 129 8.96 -8.84 -9.14
N THR A 130 9.99 -8.67 -9.97
CA THR A 130 10.45 -7.35 -10.37
C THR A 130 9.40 -6.64 -11.21
N GLY A 131 9.07 -5.40 -10.87
CA GLY A 131 8.06 -4.61 -11.57
C GLY A 131 6.64 -5.05 -11.25
N SER A 132 6.38 -5.54 -10.03
CA SER A 132 5.06 -6.07 -9.65
C SER A 132 3.96 -5.00 -9.74
N VAL A 133 4.30 -3.75 -9.43
CA VAL A 133 3.38 -2.60 -9.55
C VAL A 133 2.97 -2.39 -11.01
N ASP A 134 3.94 -2.37 -11.93
CA ASP A 134 3.68 -2.29 -13.38
C ASP A 134 2.81 -3.45 -13.85
N ALA A 135 3.13 -4.67 -13.45
CA ALA A 135 2.41 -5.87 -13.85
C ALA A 135 0.91 -5.79 -13.53
N HIS A 136 0.54 -5.33 -12.33
CA HIS A 136 -0.87 -5.15 -11.96
C HIS A 136 -1.57 -4.06 -12.78
N ILE A 137 -0.91 -2.91 -13.01
CA ILE A 137 -1.47 -1.82 -13.80
C ILE A 137 -1.67 -2.25 -15.26
N MET A 138 -0.65 -2.88 -15.84
CA MET A 138 -0.64 -3.35 -17.21
C MET A 138 -1.67 -4.47 -17.43
N ALA A 139 -1.88 -5.35 -16.46
CA ALA A 139 -2.93 -6.36 -16.51
C ALA A 139 -4.33 -5.74 -16.74
N ALA A 140 -4.65 -4.63 -16.07
CA ALA A 140 -5.90 -3.90 -16.28
C ALA A 140 -5.96 -3.23 -17.67
N MET A 141 -4.86 -2.59 -18.08
CA MET A 141 -4.75 -1.90 -19.38
C MET A 141 -4.84 -2.85 -20.56
N ASP A 142 -4.30 -4.06 -20.45
CA ASP A 142 -4.31 -5.07 -21.51
C ASP A 142 -5.47 -6.06 -21.42
N GLY A 143 -6.18 -6.11 -20.28
CA GLY A 143 -7.28 -7.06 -20.05
C GLY A 143 -6.76 -8.50 -19.92
N THR A 144 -5.69 -8.68 -19.15
CA THR A 144 -4.99 -9.94 -18.95
C THR A 144 -4.83 -10.24 -17.47
N GLY A 145 -4.33 -11.42 -17.10
CA GLY A 145 -4.12 -11.78 -15.69
C GLY A 145 -5.43 -11.75 -14.93
N ASP A 146 -5.46 -11.05 -13.79
CA ASP A 146 -6.67 -10.89 -12.98
C ASP A 146 -7.80 -10.16 -13.73
N PHE A 147 -7.51 -9.49 -14.85
CA PHE A 147 -8.51 -8.83 -15.69
C PHE A 147 -8.88 -9.61 -16.97
N ASP A 148 -8.44 -10.86 -17.10
CA ASP A 148 -8.81 -11.70 -18.25
C ASP A 148 -10.34 -11.93 -18.29
N GLY A 149 -10.94 -11.66 -19.45
CA GLY A 149 -12.39 -11.74 -19.63
C GLY A 149 -13.21 -10.66 -18.90
N ALA A 150 -12.58 -9.71 -18.22
CA ALA A 150 -13.27 -8.64 -17.50
C ALA A 150 -13.99 -7.66 -18.44
N SER A 151 -15.12 -7.11 -17.99
CA SER A 151 -15.85 -6.06 -18.72
C SER A 151 -15.07 -4.74 -18.77
N ASP A 152 -15.37 -3.89 -19.74
CA ASP A 152 -14.73 -2.56 -19.85
C ASP A 152 -14.97 -1.70 -18.59
N THR A 153 -16.11 -1.89 -17.91
CA THR A 153 -16.38 -1.21 -16.63
C THR A 153 -15.42 -1.65 -15.53
N VAL A 154 -15.16 -2.96 -15.43
CA VAL A 154 -14.21 -3.54 -14.46
C VAL A 154 -12.79 -3.11 -14.79
N ARG A 155 -12.38 -3.19 -16.06
CA ARG A 155 -11.07 -2.75 -16.52
C ARG A 155 -10.85 -1.26 -16.25
N TYR A 156 -11.84 -0.41 -16.49
CA TYR A 156 -11.77 1.01 -16.13
C TYR A 156 -11.51 1.21 -14.62
N GLN A 157 -12.20 0.47 -13.74
CA GLN A 157 -11.92 0.58 -12.31
C GLN A 157 -10.48 0.16 -11.98
N GLY A 158 -10.02 -0.95 -12.55
CA GLY A 158 -8.63 -1.39 -12.42
C GLY A 158 -7.64 -0.31 -12.83
N ILE A 159 -7.75 0.18 -14.07
CA ILE A 159 -6.87 1.23 -14.62
C ILE A 159 -6.88 2.47 -13.73
N ALA A 160 -8.06 3.02 -13.42
CA ALA A 160 -8.18 4.28 -12.69
C ALA A 160 -7.75 4.18 -11.21
N LYS A 161 -7.90 3.01 -10.58
CA LYS A 161 -7.58 2.84 -9.15
C LYS A 161 -6.16 2.35 -8.93
N LEU A 162 -5.67 1.39 -9.74
CA LEU A 162 -4.30 0.88 -9.62
C LEU A 162 -3.28 1.98 -9.94
N THR A 163 -3.46 2.74 -11.03
CA THR A 163 -2.52 3.82 -11.39
C THR A 163 -2.46 4.89 -10.30
N ALA A 164 -3.62 5.40 -9.87
CA ALA A 164 -3.71 6.50 -8.91
C ALA A 164 -3.44 6.10 -7.45
N ASN A 165 -3.55 4.82 -7.08
CA ASN A 165 -3.38 4.39 -5.69
C ASN A 165 -2.20 3.45 -5.57
N LEU A 166 -2.23 2.25 -6.17
CA LEU A 166 -1.08 1.34 -6.11
C LEU A 166 0.19 1.99 -6.65
N GLY A 167 0.15 2.55 -7.87
CA GLY A 167 1.29 3.21 -8.49
C GLY A 167 1.80 4.39 -7.66
N MET A 168 0.97 5.42 -7.50
CA MET A 168 1.34 6.65 -6.81
C MET A 168 1.77 6.45 -5.33
N VAL A 169 1.10 5.56 -4.59
CA VAL A 169 1.48 5.27 -3.20
C VAL A 169 2.78 4.48 -3.14
N ALA A 170 3.01 3.52 -4.06
CA ALA A 170 4.29 2.84 -4.13
C ALA A 170 5.46 3.82 -4.33
N TYR A 171 5.30 4.84 -5.18
CA TYR A 171 6.32 5.88 -5.37
C TYR A 171 6.43 6.83 -4.20
N THR A 172 5.30 7.24 -3.61
CA THR A 172 5.34 8.01 -2.37
C THR A 172 6.22 7.31 -1.33
N ILE A 173 5.96 6.03 -1.06
CA ILE A 173 6.72 5.26 -0.05
C ILE A 173 8.18 5.08 -0.47
N HIS A 174 8.44 4.81 -1.75
CA HIS A 174 9.81 4.72 -2.27
C HIS A 174 10.62 5.99 -2.01
N GLU A 175 10.05 7.15 -2.34
CA GLU A 175 10.75 8.42 -2.24
C GLU A 175 10.97 8.83 -0.78
N LEU A 176 9.99 8.60 0.10
CA LEU A 176 10.17 8.84 1.54
C LEU A 176 11.28 7.95 2.13
N ASN A 177 11.32 6.66 1.77
CA ASN A 177 12.39 5.76 2.21
C ASN A 177 13.76 6.17 1.64
N SER A 178 13.79 6.65 0.39
CA SER A 178 15.01 7.16 -0.24
C SER A 178 15.52 8.44 0.45
N ALA A 179 14.61 9.33 0.84
CA ALA A 179 14.93 10.52 1.62
C ALA A 179 15.54 10.14 2.98
N VAL A 180 14.92 9.21 3.71
CA VAL A 180 15.47 8.69 4.98
C VAL A 180 16.86 8.11 4.78
N ALA A 181 17.05 7.25 3.78
CA ALA A 181 18.35 6.63 3.52
C ALA A 181 19.44 7.66 3.15
N LYS A 182 19.08 8.71 2.40
CA LYS A 182 19.99 9.81 2.08
C LYS A 182 20.33 10.64 3.32
N ALA A 183 19.35 10.96 4.16
CA ALA A 183 19.56 11.70 5.40
C ALA A 183 20.46 10.93 6.37
N ASP A 184 20.23 9.63 6.55
CA ASP A 184 21.08 8.74 7.36
C ASP A 184 22.52 8.67 6.83
N ALA A 185 22.72 8.87 5.52
CA ALA A 185 24.03 8.98 4.88
C ALA A 185 24.63 10.39 4.94
N GLY A 186 23.95 11.37 5.56
CA GLY A 186 24.38 12.76 5.65
C GLY A 186 24.17 13.59 4.38
N ASN A 187 23.41 13.08 3.40
CA ASN A 187 23.08 13.80 2.18
C ASN A 187 21.75 14.55 2.34
N VAL A 188 21.83 15.76 2.89
CA VAL A 188 20.66 16.64 3.18
C VAL A 188 20.61 17.90 2.33
N ASP A 189 21.36 17.93 1.23
CA ASP A 189 21.25 19.01 0.23
C ASP A 189 19.81 19.12 -0.29
N ASN A 190 19.29 20.34 -0.41
CA ASN A 190 17.90 20.53 -0.80
C ASN A 190 17.64 20.03 -2.22
N ASP A 191 18.52 20.35 -3.17
CA ASP A 191 18.28 20.13 -4.60
C ASP A 191 18.56 18.70 -5.07
N SER A 192 19.40 17.96 -4.34
CA SER A 192 19.85 16.62 -4.76
C SER A 192 19.84 15.57 -3.64
N GLY A 193 19.71 16.00 -2.39
CA GLY A 193 19.76 15.17 -1.19
C GLY A 193 18.39 14.68 -0.73
N ALA A 194 18.25 14.44 0.57
CA ALA A 194 17.04 13.90 1.16
C ALA A 194 15.78 14.77 0.99
N PRO A 195 15.84 16.12 1.16
CA PRO A 195 14.69 16.99 0.89
C PRO A 195 14.15 16.87 -0.54
N HIS A 196 15.02 16.66 -1.54
CA HIS A 196 14.59 16.47 -2.93
C HIS A 196 13.69 15.24 -3.10
N ASN A 197 14.10 14.07 -2.58
CA ASN A 197 13.24 12.88 -2.63
C ASN A 197 11.97 13.07 -1.79
N TRP A 198 12.05 13.80 -0.69
CA TRP A 198 10.85 14.10 0.10
C TRP A 198 9.83 14.94 -0.69
N ASP A 199 10.29 15.93 -1.45
CA ASP A 199 9.48 16.73 -2.38
C ASP A 199 8.88 15.87 -3.51
N GLU A 200 9.65 14.92 -4.07
CA GLU A 200 9.13 13.95 -5.06
C GLU A 200 8.02 13.08 -4.45
N GLY A 201 8.19 12.64 -3.19
CA GLY A 201 7.16 11.92 -2.45
C GLY A 201 5.87 12.72 -2.30
N TRP A 202 5.95 14.02 -2.02
CA TRP A 202 4.77 14.91 -2.00
C TRP A 202 4.11 15.02 -3.38
N ALA A 203 4.91 15.14 -4.44
CA ALA A 203 4.41 15.23 -5.81
C ALA A 203 3.60 13.98 -6.22
N PHE A 204 4.01 12.77 -5.80
CA PHE A 204 3.26 11.54 -6.03
C PHE A 204 2.01 11.40 -5.13
N PHE A 205 2.11 11.87 -3.89
CA PHE A 205 1.03 11.72 -2.90
C PHE A 205 -0.14 12.69 -3.11
N HIS A 206 0.18 13.97 -3.25
CA HIS A 206 -0.80 15.07 -3.34
C HIS A 206 -0.88 15.60 -4.77
N GLY A 207 0.28 15.81 -5.39
CA GLY A 207 0.39 16.49 -6.67
C GLY A 207 -0.02 17.98 -6.60
N PRO A 208 -0.11 18.64 -7.76
CA PRO A 208 -0.54 20.02 -7.88
C PRO A 208 -2.04 20.20 -7.60
N ASP A 209 -2.43 21.35 -7.07
CA ASP A 209 -3.82 21.65 -6.67
C ASP A 209 -4.83 21.49 -7.83
N GLU A 210 -4.40 21.79 -9.06
CA GLU A 210 -5.19 21.65 -10.30
C GLU A 210 -5.61 20.21 -10.59
N ASP A 211 -4.75 19.23 -10.27
CA ASP A 211 -4.94 17.82 -10.59
C ASP A 211 -5.17 16.96 -9.32
N TRP A 212 -5.29 17.60 -8.15
CA TRP A 212 -5.45 16.96 -6.85
C TRP A 212 -6.55 15.89 -6.82
N SER A 213 -7.65 16.07 -7.57
CA SER A 213 -8.78 15.11 -7.61
C SER A 213 -8.43 13.69 -8.10
N CYS A 214 -7.24 13.53 -8.69
CA CYS A 214 -6.70 12.27 -9.19
C CYS A 214 -5.67 11.63 -8.25
N SER A 215 -5.30 12.31 -7.17
CA SER A 215 -4.24 11.90 -6.25
C SER A 215 -4.67 10.84 -5.20
N PRO A 216 -3.70 10.13 -4.60
CA PRO A 216 -3.91 9.40 -3.35
C PRO A 216 -4.52 10.26 -2.23
N ALA A 217 -4.06 11.51 -2.06
CA ALA A 217 -4.58 12.43 -1.05
C ALA A 217 -6.11 12.63 -1.19
N TYR A 218 -6.61 12.73 -2.42
CA TYR A 218 -8.06 12.81 -2.67
C TYR A 218 -8.80 11.51 -2.33
N THR A 219 -8.15 10.34 -2.45
CA THR A 219 -8.69 9.08 -1.91
C THR A 219 -8.84 9.17 -0.39
N MET A 220 -7.83 9.64 0.34
CA MET A 220 -7.89 9.81 1.80
C MET A 220 -9.01 10.76 2.24
N LYS A 221 -9.23 11.85 1.50
CA LYS A 221 -10.38 12.75 1.71
C LYS A 221 -11.70 11.98 1.64
N LYS A 222 -11.90 11.20 0.57
CA LYS A 222 -13.14 10.44 0.35
C LYS A 222 -13.35 9.34 1.38
N ARG A 223 -12.28 8.64 1.81
CA ARG A 223 -12.40 7.56 2.80
C ARG A 223 -12.74 8.11 4.19
N GLY A 224 -12.11 9.22 4.57
CA GLY A 224 -12.45 9.92 5.81
C GLY A 224 -13.93 10.31 5.88
N ALA A 225 -14.44 10.91 4.80
CA ALA A 225 -15.86 11.28 4.72
C ALA A 225 -16.80 10.07 4.77
N ASP A 226 -16.46 8.98 4.09
CA ASP A 226 -17.29 7.77 4.05
C ASP A 226 -17.38 7.03 5.39
N PHE A 227 -16.38 7.17 6.27
CA PHE A 227 -16.32 6.48 7.56
C PHE A 227 -16.55 7.41 8.77
N GLY A 228 -16.90 8.66 8.51
CA GLY A 228 -17.12 9.67 9.55
C GLY A 228 -15.85 10.05 10.33
N THR A 229 -14.66 9.80 9.78
CA THR A 229 -13.36 10.11 10.42
C THR A 229 -12.85 11.48 10.00
N THR A 230 -13.70 12.49 10.21
CA THR A 230 -13.43 13.89 9.84
C THR A 230 -13.53 14.83 11.03
N THR A 231 -12.70 15.85 11.04
CA THR A 231 -12.81 17.01 11.94
C THR A 231 -13.13 18.24 11.11
N ASN A 232 -14.27 18.90 11.39
CA ASN A 232 -14.77 20.05 10.60
C ASN A 232 -14.85 19.74 9.09
N ASP A 233 -15.40 18.56 8.75
CA ASP A 233 -15.54 18.06 7.37
C ASP A 233 -14.21 17.80 6.62
N VAL A 234 -13.08 17.81 7.33
CA VAL A 234 -11.76 17.46 6.78
C VAL A 234 -11.32 16.09 7.29
N SER A 235 -10.84 15.22 6.39
CA SER A 235 -10.34 13.89 6.74
C SER A 235 -9.18 13.96 7.73
N ASN A 236 -9.29 13.25 8.86
CA ASN A 236 -8.26 13.21 9.90
C ASN A 236 -6.96 12.58 9.37
N ALA A 237 -7.08 11.46 8.65
CA ALA A 237 -5.93 10.75 8.07
C ALA A 237 -5.21 11.59 7.00
N LEU A 238 -5.95 12.33 6.17
CA LEU A 238 -5.35 13.24 5.20
C LEU A 238 -4.60 14.38 5.92
N SER A 239 -5.28 15.07 6.85
CA SER A 239 -4.70 16.20 7.58
C SER A 239 -3.43 15.80 8.34
N ALA A 240 -3.43 14.62 8.96
CA ALA A 240 -2.27 14.08 9.66
C ALA A 240 -1.12 13.73 8.70
N SER A 241 -1.41 13.25 7.49
CA SER A 241 -0.39 12.95 6.48
C SER A 241 0.22 14.20 5.89
N GLU A 242 -0.59 15.22 5.57
CA GLU A 242 -0.11 16.51 5.08
C GLU A 242 0.79 17.19 6.12
N ALA A 243 0.35 17.21 7.39
CA ALA A 243 1.14 17.75 8.49
C ALA A 243 2.45 16.95 8.70
N ALA A 244 2.39 15.62 8.61
CA ALA A 244 3.57 14.77 8.71
C ALA A 244 4.58 15.07 7.60
N MET A 245 4.12 15.18 6.35
CA MET A 245 4.98 15.50 5.20
C MET A 245 5.63 16.89 5.35
N VAL A 246 4.89 17.91 5.77
CA VAL A 246 5.48 19.24 6.05
C VAL A 246 6.53 19.17 7.17
N SER A 247 6.21 18.47 8.27
CA SER A 247 7.13 18.34 9.40
C SER A 247 8.36 17.50 9.10
N GLY A 248 8.21 16.48 8.24
CA GLY A 248 9.29 15.60 7.81
C GLY A 248 10.30 16.33 6.94
N LEU A 249 9.84 17.19 6.00
CA LEU A 249 10.75 18.05 5.23
C LEU A 249 11.58 18.95 6.15
N ALA A 250 10.93 19.61 7.11
CA ALA A 250 11.62 20.47 8.08
C ALA A 250 12.62 19.66 8.94
N ALA A 251 12.24 18.45 9.35
CA ALA A 251 13.11 17.55 10.10
C ALA A 251 14.36 17.16 9.28
N LEU A 252 14.19 16.80 8.00
CA LEU A 252 15.30 16.48 7.09
C LEU A 252 16.28 17.65 6.96
N GLN A 253 15.79 18.87 6.79
CA GLN A 253 16.62 20.08 6.67
C GLN A 253 17.38 20.42 7.97
N THR A 254 16.91 19.92 9.12
CA THR A 254 17.56 20.08 10.42
C THR A 254 18.31 18.84 10.89
N GLU A 255 18.40 17.79 10.04
CA GLU A 255 19.01 16.50 10.36
C GLU A 255 18.38 15.82 11.60
N ASP A 256 17.08 16.04 11.84
CA ASP A 256 16.35 15.43 12.95
C ASP A 256 15.82 14.03 12.59
N ALA A 257 16.63 13.02 12.90
CA ALA A 257 16.31 11.61 12.67
C ALA A 257 15.05 11.12 13.38
N ALA A 258 14.74 11.63 14.58
CA ALA A 258 13.49 11.26 15.23
C ALA A 258 12.29 11.87 14.49
N GLY A 259 12.43 13.11 14.05
CA GLY A 259 11.41 13.86 13.32
C GLY A 259 11.04 13.24 11.97
N TYR A 260 12.01 12.97 11.09
CA TYR A 260 11.68 12.42 9.77
C TYR A 260 11.19 10.97 9.83
N ASN A 261 11.68 10.15 10.77
CA ASN A 261 11.18 8.79 10.94
C ASN A 261 9.74 8.78 11.47
N ALA A 262 9.42 9.65 12.44
CA ALA A 262 8.05 9.80 12.94
C ALA A 262 7.08 10.30 11.86
N ALA A 263 7.56 11.15 10.94
CA ALA A 263 6.77 11.58 9.79
C ALA A 263 6.44 10.42 8.85
N VAL A 264 7.42 9.57 8.51
CA VAL A 264 7.20 8.36 7.69
C VAL A 264 6.20 7.41 8.37
N ASP A 265 6.38 7.13 9.66
CA ASP A 265 5.48 6.26 10.43
C ASP A 265 4.03 6.79 10.41
N THR A 266 3.86 8.11 10.52
CA THR A 266 2.55 8.76 10.47
C THR A 266 1.91 8.63 9.09
N VAL A 267 2.67 8.85 8.02
CA VAL A 267 2.18 8.69 6.63
C VAL A 267 1.76 7.24 6.40
N MET A 268 2.60 6.26 6.78
CA MET A 268 2.29 4.84 6.63
C MET A 268 1.05 4.41 7.41
N LYS A 269 0.91 4.83 8.67
CA LYS A 269 -0.30 4.58 9.46
C LYS A 269 -1.55 5.08 8.73
N ASN A 270 -1.52 6.30 8.20
CA ASN A 270 -2.68 6.90 7.53
C ASN A 270 -2.98 6.30 6.15
N VAL A 271 -1.96 5.82 5.43
CA VAL A 271 -2.13 4.99 4.22
C VAL A 271 -2.89 3.71 4.58
N ILE A 272 -2.47 2.98 5.62
CA ILE A 272 -3.14 1.75 6.06
C ILE A 272 -4.58 2.01 6.51
N ILE A 273 -4.85 3.10 7.26
CA ILE A 273 -6.21 3.51 7.62
C ILE A 273 -7.08 3.69 6.37
N THR A 274 -6.59 4.50 5.43
CA THR A 274 -7.34 4.86 4.22
C THR A 274 -7.69 3.65 3.39
N TYR A 275 -6.71 2.78 3.13
CA TYR A 275 -6.94 1.62 2.26
C TYR A 275 -7.68 0.49 2.98
N SER A 276 -7.59 0.39 4.32
CA SER A 276 -8.49 -0.46 5.12
C SER A 276 -9.95 -0.01 4.99
N GLN A 277 -10.22 1.29 5.15
CA GLN A 277 -11.55 1.88 4.92
C GLN A 277 -12.04 1.61 3.49
N ALA A 278 -11.15 1.73 2.50
CA ALA A 278 -11.48 1.43 1.12
C ALA A 278 -11.90 -0.04 0.93
N VAL A 279 -11.09 -0.98 1.40
CA VAL A 279 -11.37 -2.42 1.32
C VAL A 279 -12.69 -2.76 2.00
N LEU A 280 -12.89 -2.34 3.26
CA LEU A 280 -14.14 -2.55 4.02
C LEU A 280 -15.37 -2.04 3.27
N LYS A 281 -15.27 -0.86 2.65
CA LYS A 281 -16.37 -0.31 1.85
C LYS A 281 -16.68 -1.16 0.65
N TYR A 282 -15.68 -1.58 -0.10
CA TYR A 282 -15.95 -2.21 -1.38
C TYR A 282 -16.31 -3.69 -1.21
N THR A 283 -15.75 -4.39 -0.23
CA THR A 283 -16.18 -5.75 0.12
C THR A 283 -17.60 -5.79 0.69
N SER A 284 -18.03 -4.76 1.45
CA SER A 284 -19.40 -4.71 1.97
C SER A 284 -20.46 -4.40 0.91
N LYS A 285 -20.08 -3.80 -0.23
CA LYS A 285 -21.00 -3.42 -1.33
C LYS A 285 -21.12 -4.46 -2.44
N MET A 286 -20.38 -5.56 -2.37
CA MET A 286 -20.39 -6.63 -3.38
C MET A 286 -21.71 -7.41 -3.46
N ASP A 287 -22.67 -7.16 -2.56
CA ASP A 287 -24.05 -7.64 -2.64
C ASP A 287 -24.91 -6.90 -3.69
N SER A 288 -24.39 -5.83 -4.29
CA SER A 288 -25.12 -5.04 -5.28
C SER A 288 -25.37 -5.79 -6.59
N ASN A 289 -26.65 -6.01 -6.93
CA ASN A 289 -27.05 -6.69 -8.17
C ASN A 289 -26.56 -6.03 -9.48
N ASP A 290 -26.32 -4.70 -9.47
CA ASP A 290 -25.98 -3.96 -10.70
C ASP A 290 -24.51 -3.53 -10.74
N THR A 291 -23.80 -3.56 -9.61
CA THR A 291 -22.46 -2.96 -9.49
C THR A 291 -21.45 -3.81 -8.72
N ALA A 292 -21.78 -5.06 -8.37
CA ALA A 292 -20.88 -5.95 -7.63
C ALA A 292 -19.49 -6.10 -8.28
N GLU A 293 -19.41 -6.40 -9.58
CA GLU A 293 -18.13 -6.53 -10.30
C GLU A 293 -17.29 -5.24 -10.24
N LYS A 294 -17.95 -4.09 -10.36
CA LYS A 294 -17.30 -2.78 -10.23
C LYS A 294 -16.73 -2.60 -8.82
N TYR A 295 -17.49 -2.95 -7.79
CA TYR A 295 -17.02 -2.84 -6.41
C TYR A 295 -15.91 -3.84 -6.09
N GLN A 296 -15.99 -5.07 -6.60
CA GLN A 296 -14.92 -6.04 -6.47
C GLN A 296 -13.61 -5.51 -7.10
N ALA A 297 -13.69 -4.91 -8.29
CA ALA A 297 -12.53 -4.28 -8.96
C ALA A 297 -11.94 -3.10 -8.18
N GLU A 298 -12.79 -2.25 -7.59
CA GLU A 298 -12.32 -1.17 -6.71
C GLU A 298 -11.68 -1.75 -5.44
N GLY A 299 -12.32 -2.74 -4.80
CA GLY A 299 -11.80 -3.44 -3.62
C GLY A 299 -10.45 -4.10 -3.90
N TYR A 300 -10.31 -4.81 -5.02
CA TYR A 300 -9.06 -5.40 -5.50
C TYR A 300 -7.96 -4.35 -5.60
N ALA A 301 -8.20 -3.24 -6.30
CA ALA A 301 -7.17 -2.22 -6.50
C ALA A 301 -6.72 -1.56 -5.19
N PHE A 302 -7.66 -1.32 -4.27
CA PHE A 302 -7.35 -0.77 -2.96
C PHE A 302 -6.64 -1.77 -2.04
N TRP A 303 -7.01 -3.05 -2.11
CA TRP A 303 -6.30 -4.12 -1.42
C TRP A 303 -4.86 -4.21 -1.92
N LYS A 304 -4.65 -4.28 -3.23
CA LYS A 304 -3.30 -4.31 -3.83
C LYS A 304 -2.44 -3.12 -3.42
N THR A 305 -3.06 -1.94 -3.19
CA THR A 305 -2.36 -0.75 -2.70
C THR A 305 -1.75 -0.94 -1.31
N MET A 306 -2.40 -1.65 -0.39
CA MET A 306 -1.87 -1.85 0.97
C MET A 306 -1.27 -3.25 1.20
N GLU A 307 -1.51 -4.21 0.31
CA GLU A 307 -1.27 -5.63 0.54
C GLU A 307 0.16 -5.94 1.01
N ALA A 308 1.19 -5.42 0.35
CA ALA A 308 2.59 -5.69 0.71
C ALA A 308 2.97 -5.20 2.12
N TYR A 309 2.22 -4.25 2.69
CA TYR A 309 2.45 -3.68 4.02
C TYR A 309 1.43 -4.16 5.06
N ALA A 310 0.37 -4.85 4.62
CA ALA A 310 -0.70 -5.35 5.48
C ALA A 310 -0.64 -6.87 5.64
N ALA A 311 -0.47 -7.60 4.54
CA ALA A 311 -0.51 -9.05 4.51
C ALA A 311 0.44 -9.71 5.53
N PRO A 312 1.71 -9.27 5.71
CA PRO A 312 2.63 -9.83 6.71
C PRO A 312 2.18 -9.71 8.18
N HIS A 313 1.12 -8.95 8.42
CA HIS A 313 0.54 -8.72 9.75
C HIS A 313 -0.90 -9.20 9.83
N MET A 314 -1.40 -9.93 8.83
CA MET A 314 -2.74 -10.53 8.89
C MET A 314 -2.71 -11.87 9.62
N HIS A 315 -3.88 -12.45 9.91
CA HIS A 315 -3.95 -13.75 10.58
C HIS A 315 -3.25 -14.86 9.77
N ASP A 316 -2.38 -15.59 10.46
CA ASP A 316 -1.88 -16.89 10.03
C ASP A 316 -2.92 -17.98 10.29
N GLY A 317 -2.72 -19.11 9.61
CA GLY A 317 -3.58 -20.28 9.68
C GLY A 317 -2.87 -21.53 10.15
N CYS A 318 -3.53 -22.34 10.99
CA CYS A 318 -3.15 -23.73 11.19
C CYS A 318 -4.16 -24.62 10.48
N TYR A 319 -3.73 -25.29 9.41
CA TYR A 319 -4.58 -26.22 8.68
C TYR A 319 -4.61 -27.60 9.34
N ASN A 320 -5.79 -28.22 9.30
CA ASN A 320 -6.00 -29.51 9.91
C ASN A 320 -6.95 -30.38 9.08
N MET A 321 -6.39 -31.49 8.57
CA MET A 321 -7.14 -32.46 7.77
C MET A 321 -8.10 -33.32 8.62
N ALA A 322 -7.76 -33.58 9.88
CA ALA A 322 -8.56 -34.42 10.78
C ALA A 322 -9.92 -33.78 11.13
N VAL A 323 -10.03 -32.45 11.01
CA VAL A 323 -11.28 -31.69 11.22
C VAL A 323 -11.98 -31.30 9.92
N GLY A 324 -11.72 -32.04 8.83
CA GLY A 324 -12.39 -31.84 7.54
C GLY A 324 -11.72 -30.80 6.64
N HIS A 325 -10.39 -30.74 6.64
CA HIS A 325 -9.58 -29.84 5.80
C HIS A 325 -9.88 -28.36 6.08
N LYS A 326 -9.96 -27.97 7.36
CA LYS A 326 -10.21 -26.58 7.77
C LYS A 326 -8.93 -25.89 8.21
N VAL A 327 -8.96 -24.57 8.16
CA VAL A 327 -7.89 -23.70 8.68
C VAL A 327 -8.44 -22.91 9.86
N MET A 328 -7.79 -23.03 11.01
CA MET A 328 -8.04 -22.15 12.14
C MET A 328 -7.19 -20.89 12.00
N MET A 329 -7.81 -19.71 12.00
CA MET A 329 -7.10 -18.43 12.07
C MET A 329 -6.54 -18.22 13.46
N MET A 330 -5.26 -17.84 13.56
CA MET A 330 -4.50 -17.89 14.81
C MET A 330 -3.90 -16.57 15.27
N GLY A 331 -4.08 -15.50 14.49
CA GLY A 331 -3.36 -14.24 14.75
C GLY A 331 -2.01 -14.27 14.06
N GLU A 332 -1.13 -13.35 14.43
CA GLU A 332 0.27 -13.36 14.05
C GLU A 332 1.00 -14.39 14.94
N ILE A 333 1.37 -15.54 14.38
CA ILE A 333 1.98 -16.64 15.12
C ILE A 333 3.18 -17.25 14.37
N ASP A 334 4.18 -17.72 15.11
CA ASP A 334 5.18 -18.61 14.52
C ASP A 334 4.55 -19.98 14.21
N ALA A 335 5.02 -20.66 13.17
CA ALA A 335 4.52 -21.99 12.78
C ALA A 335 4.46 -23.01 13.92
N SER A 336 5.40 -22.93 14.89
CA SER A 336 5.41 -23.80 16.08
C SER A 336 4.18 -23.64 16.98
N ALA A 337 3.45 -22.53 16.90
CA ALA A 337 2.19 -22.38 17.61
C ALA A 337 1.15 -23.39 17.11
N CYS A 338 1.22 -23.85 15.85
CA CYS A 338 0.35 -24.91 15.37
C CYS A 338 0.62 -26.28 16.04
N ASP A 339 1.81 -26.50 16.59
CA ASP A 339 2.13 -27.73 17.36
C ASP A 339 1.73 -27.62 18.84
N ALA A 340 1.25 -26.45 19.28
CA ALA A 340 0.96 -26.15 20.68
C ALA A 340 -0.50 -26.41 21.09
N PHE A 341 -1.27 -27.09 20.24
CA PHE A 341 -2.60 -27.55 20.59
C PHE A 341 -2.54 -28.76 21.52
N ILE A 342 -3.35 -28.72 22.58
CA ILE A 342 -3.50 -29.80 23.54
C ILE A 342 -4.97 -30.12 23.74
N TRP A 343 -5.28 -31.42 23.83
CA TRP A 343 -6.60 -31.88 24.25
C TRP A 343 -6.69 -31.84 25.78
N THR A 344 -7.48 -30.92 26.33
CA THR A 344 -7.57 -30.63 27.77
C THR A 344 -9.01 -30.54 28.23
N ASN A 345 -9.25 -30.50 29.55
CA ASN A 345 -10.54 -30.08 30.09
C ASN A 345 -10.53 -28.56 30.35
N ALA A 346 -11.36 -27.80 29.64
CA ALA A 346 -11.37 -26.33 29.81
C ALA A 346 -11.71 -25.90 31.24
N SER A 347 -12.45 -26.74 31.98
CA SER A 347 -12.85 -26.50 33.36
C SER A 347 -11.72 -26.57 34.38
N GLN A 348 -10.53 -27.08 34.01
CA GLN A 348 -9.42 -27.36 34.92
C GLN A 348 -9.84 -28.20 36.14
N ASP A 349 -10.92 -28.98 36.02
CA ASP A 349 -11.37 -29.89 37.06
C ASP A 349 -10.38 -31.05 37.16
N PRO A 350 -9.80 -31.34 38.32
CA PRO A 350 -8.88 -32.47 38.49
C PRO A 350 -9.44 -33.84 38.07
N ASN A 351 -10.77 -33.97 37.96
CA ASN A 351 -11.46 -35.19 37.53
C ASN A 351 -12.34 -34.99 36.28
N GLY A 352 -12.26 -33.83 35.61
CA GLY A 352 -13.04 -33.57 34.41
C GLY A 352 -12.48 -34.29 33.18
N THR A 353 -13.34 -34.63 32.23
CA THR A 353 -12.93 -35.22 30.95
C THR A 353 -12.35 -34.16 30.03
N ASN A 354 -11.28 -34.48 29.30
CA ASN A 354 -10.79 -33.60 28.25
C ASN A 354 -11.85 -33.48 27.14
N ASP A 355 -12.20 -32.25 26.82
CA ASP A 355 -13.32 -31.87 25.96
C ASP A 355 -13.02 -30.65 25.09
N THR A 356 -11.81 -30.11 25.20
CA THR A 356 -11.43 -28.84 24.59
C THR A 356 -10.07 -28.96 23.92
N CYS A 357 -10.00 -28.57 22.65
CA CYS A 357 -8.74 -28.41 21.96
C CYS A 357 -8.22 -26.98 22.15
N TYR A 358 -7.17 -26.82 22.94
CA TYR A 358 -6.67 -25.52 23.40
C TYR A 358 -5.24 -25.29 22.93
N ASN A 359 -4.96 -24.12 22.37
CA ASN A 359 -3.61 -23.71 22.00
C ASN A 359 -2.91 -23.04 23.18
N THR A 360 -1.76 -23.58 23.62
CA THR A 360 -1.06 -23.04 24.79
C THR A 360 -0.24 -21.78 24.52
N VAL A 361 -0.02 -21.39 23.26
CA VAL A 361 0.78 -20.22 22.87
C VAL A 361 -0.10 -18.97 22.79
N ASN A 362 -1.18 -19.02 22.01
CA ASN A 362 -2.07 -17.86 21.80
C ASN A 362 -3.39 -17.95 22.59
N HIS A 363 -3.57 -19.02 23.38
CA HIS A 363 -4.72 -19.23 24.24
C HIS A 363 -6.08 -19.34 23.51
N MET A 364 -6.05 -19.69 22.20
CA MET A 364 -7.26 -19.92 21.42
C MET A 364 -7.80 -21.34 21.59
N VAL A 365 -9.11 -21.51 21.40
CA VAL A 365 -9.79 -22.81 21.43
C VAL A 365 -10.28 -23.15 20.02
N SER A 366 -9.93 -24.34 19.54
CA SER A 366 -10.47 -24.89 18.29
C SER A 366 -11.86 -25.48 18.56
N THR A 367 -12.89 -24.91 17.94
CA THR A 367 -14.26 -25.45 17.99
C THR A 367 -14.51 -26.55 16.95
N ASP A 368 -13.63 -26.68 15.97
CA ASP A 368 -13.71 -27.71 14.92
C ASP A 368 -13.13 -29.07 15.37
N ALA A 369 -12.18 -29.06 16.31
CA ALA A 369 -11.61 -30.26 16.91
C ALA A 369 -12.46 -30.68 18.13
N VAL A 370 -13.28 -31.73 17.95
CA VAL A 370 -14.20 -32.24 18.97
C VAL A 370 -13.70 -33.50 19.68
N ASP A 371 -12.51 -33.98 19.35
CA ASP A 371 -11.82 -35.09 19.97
C ASP A 371 -10.28 -34.90 19.96
N GLU A 372 -9.57 -35.78 20.66
CA GLU A 372 -8.12 -35.74 20.78
C GLU A 372 -7.41 -35.87 19.43
N ALA A 373 -7.88 -36.77 18.56
CA ALA A 373 -7.29 -36.98 17.24
C ALA A 373 -7.43 -35.75 16.33
N GLY A 374 -8.57 -35.06 16.41
CA GLY A 374 -8.78 -33.78 15.76
C GLY A 374 -7.84 -32.71 16.31
N CYS A 375 -7.62 -32.68 17.63
CA CYS A 375 -6.72 -31.69 18.24
C CYS A 375 -5.25 -31.90 17.86
N ASP A 376 -4.79 -33.16 17.91
CA ASP A 376 -3.44 -33.58 17.53
C ASP A 376 -3.17 -33.41 16.01
N GLY A 377 -4.22 -33.15 15.22
CA GLY A 377 -4.12 -32.90 13.79
C GLY A 377 -3.54 -31.53 13.44
N TYR A 378 -3.50 -30.58 14.38
CA TYR A 378 -2.82 -29.30 14.16
C TYR A 378 -1.31 -29.49 14.27
N THR A 379 -0.58 -28.96 13.28
CA THR A 379 0.88 -29.05 13.26
C THR A 379 1.50 -27.95 12.41
N SER A 380 2.72 -27.53 12.76
CA SER A 380 3.55 -26.60 11.99
C SER A 380 3.79 -27.04 10.54
N MET A 381 3.70 -28.35 10.25
CA MET A 381 3.79 -28.87 8.88
C MET A 381 2.69 -28.31 7.96
N TYR A 382 1.55 -27.92 8.51
CA TYR A 382 0.42 -27.36 7.77
C TYR A 382 0.12 -25.90 8.17
N TYR A 383 1.15 -25.20 8.65
CA TYR A 383 1.09 -23.75 8.84
C TYR A 383 0.85 -23.03 7.51
N GLN A 384 -0.01 -22.03 7.54
CA GLN A 384 -0.32 -21.15 6.41
C GLN A 384 -0.01 -19.70 6.81
N ASP A 385 1.12 -19.21 6.32
CA ASP A 385 1.57 -17.83 6.47
C ASP A 385 0.57 -16.87 5.81
N ASN A 386 0.19 -15.78 6.49
CA ASN A 386 -0.69 -14.72 5.99
C ASN A 386 -2.02 -15.25 5.40
N TYR A 387 -2.58 -16.29 6.02
CA TYR A 387 -3.78 -16.97 5.51
C TYR A 387 -4.97 -16.01 5.25
N ALA A 388 -5.19 -15.02 6.11
CA ALA A 388 -6.26 -14.04 5.90
C ALA A 388 -6.03 -13.13 4.68
N ALA A 389 -4.78 -12.89 4.27
CA ALA A 389 -4.49 -12.20 3.00
C ALA A 389 -4.88 -13.07 1.80
N THR A 390 -4.68 -14.39 1.90
CA THR A 390 -5.16 -15.35 0.88
C THR A 390 -6.68 -15.31 0.77
N LEU A 391 -7.40 -15.27 1.89
CA LEU A 391 -8.86 -15.14 1.86
C LEU A 391 -9.32 -13.81 1.27
N MET A 392 -8.64 -12.70 1.58
CA MET A 392 -8.92 -11.40 0.97
C MET A 392 -8.75 -11.44 -0.55
N ASN A 393 -7.66 -12.04 -1.03
CA ASN A 393 -7.41 -12.23 -2.46
C ASN A 393 -8.50 -13.09 -3.12
N ASN A 394 -8.97 -14.15 -2.44
CA ASN A 394 -10.07 -14.98 -2.97
C ASN A 394 -11.39 -14.21 -3.07
N VAL A 395 -11.74 -13.38 -2.07
CA VAL A 395 -12.95 -12.54 -2.11
C VAL A 395 -12.86 -11.53 -3.26
N LEU A 396 -11.68 -10.97 -3.49
CA LEU A 396 -11.43 -9.94 -4.50
C LEU A 396 -10.96 -10.52 -5.84
N ASP A 397 -11.07 -11.82 -6.05
CA ASP A 397 -10.72 -12.48 -7.31
C ASP A 397 -11.74 -12.10 -8.40
N LEU A 398 -11.29 -11.25 -9.31
CA LEU A 398 -12.11 -10.73 -10.41
C LEU A 398 -12.53 -11.81 -11.43
N THR A 399 -11.89 -12.99 -11.37
CA THR A 399 -12.24 -14.14 -12.21
C THR A 399 -13.28 -15.05 -11.55
N ASP A 400 -13.52 -14.90 -10.25
CA ASP A 400 -14.49 -15.68 -9.48
C ASP A 400 -15.82 -14.95 -9.28
N ALA A 401 -16.73 -15.14 -10.25
CA ALA A 401 -18.08 -14.60 -10.18
C ALA A 401 -18.91 -15.17 -8.99
N THR A 402 -18.47 -16.23 -8.31
CA THR A 402 -19.19 -16.79 -7.16
C THR A 402 -19.09 -15.94 -5.91
N GLN A 403 -18.12 -15.00 -5.86
CA GLN A 403 -18.01 -14.03 -4.77
C GLN A 403 -19.04 -12.88 -4.90
N LEU A 404 -19.66 -12.71 -6.07
CA LEU A 404 -20.59 -11.61 -6.32
C LEU A 404 -21.97 -11.88 -5.70
N GLY A 405 -22.68 -10.81 -5.34
CA GLY A 405 -23.99 -10.91 -4.69
C GLY A 405 -23.90 -11.17 -3.17
N THR A 406 -22.70 -11.09 -2.60
CA THR A 406 -22.43 -11.25 -1.16
C THR A 406 -21.67 -10.05 -0.62
N SER A 407 -22.06 -9.55 0.55
CA SER A 407 -21.26 -8.60 1.33
C SER A 407 -20.29 -9.35 2.23
N TYR A 408 -19.04 -8.91 2.28
CA TYR A 408 -18.02 -9.49 3.15
C TYR A 408 -17.59 -8.49 4.22
N ASP A 409 -17.76 -8.87 5.48
CA ASP A 409 -17.11 -8.21 6.61
C ASP A 409 -15.71 -8.82 6.82
N VAL A 410 -14.70 -8.04 6.45
CA VAL A 410 -13.29 -8.43 6.54
C VAL A 410 -12.57 -7.74 7.72
N THR A 411 -13.32 -7.13 8.64
CA THR A 411 -12.79 -6.43 9.81
C THR A 411 -11.86 -7.32 10.63
N ALA A 412 -12.29 -8.56 10.90
CA ALA A 412 -11.49 -9.51 11.66
C ALA A 412 -10.15 -9.82 10.97
N TRP A 413 -10.10 -9.81 9.63
CA TRP A 413 -8.87 -10.08 8.88
C TRP A 413 -7.88 -8.91 8.96
N LEU A 414 -8.38 -7.68 9.06
CA LEU A 414 -7.58 -6.46 9.13
C LEU A 414 -7.19 -6.05 10.56
N GLN A 415 -7.87 -6.56 11.59
CA GLN A 415 -7.63 -6.17 12.98
C GLN A 415 -6.16 -6.35 13.42
N PRO A 416 -5.47 -7.48 13.11
CA PRO A 416 -4.06 -7.61 13.49
C PRO A 416 -3.14 -6.60 12.79
N VAL A 417 -3.47 -6.20 11.55
CA VAL A 417 -2.78 -5.11 10.85
C VAL A 417 -2.98 -3.79 11.59
N TRP A 418 -4.21 -3.51 12.04
CA TRP A 418 -4.48 -2.29 12.80
C TRP A 418 -3.72 -2.26 14.12
N ASP A 419 -3.66 -3.39 14.83
CA ASP A 419 -2.89 -3.52 16.06
C ASP A 419 -1.39 -3.27 15.82
N HIS A 420 -0.84 -3.79 14.72
CA HIS A 420 0.56 -3.57 14.32
C HIS A 420 0.89 -2.08 14.15
N TYR A 421 0.06 -1.35 13.41
CA TYR A 421 0.26 0.09 13.14
C TYR A 421 -0.28 1.00 14.26
N GLY A 422 -0.74 0.45 15.39
CA GLY A 422 -1.35 1.22 16.47
C GLY A 422 -2.59 2.02 16.03
N ILE A 423 -3.35 1.47 15.09
CA ILE A 423 -4.61 1.99 14.57
C ILE A 423 -5.74 1.49 15.47
N THR A 424 -6.62 2.40 15.86
CA THR A 424 -7.78 2.09 16.70
C THR A 424 -9.07 2.02 15.89
N ALA A 425 -10.15 1.50 16.50
CA ALA A 425 -11.48 1.57 15.90
C ALA A 425 -11.96 3.01 15.63
N GLU A 426 -11.50 4.00 16.41
CA GLU A 426 -11.79 5.42 16.17
C GLU A 426 -11.07 5.96 14.93
N ASP A 427 -9.83 5.52 14.70
CA ASP A 427 -9.06 5.87 13.50
C ASP A 427 -9.72 5.31 12.23
N ILE A 428 -10.30 4.10 12.29
CA ILE A 428 -11.01 3.47 11.17
C ILE A 428 -12.41 4.05 10.98
N GLY A 429 -13.15 4.29 12.06
CA GLY A 429 -14.54 4.78 12.02
C GLY A 429 -15.54 3.71 11.57
N SER A 430 -16.69 4.18 11.07
CA SER A 430 -17.81 3.32 10.65
C SER A 430 -18.54 3.93 9.46
N MET A 431 -18.96 3.09 8.50
CA MET A 431 -19.69 3.51 7.30
C MET A 431 -21.17 3.84 7.52
#